data_AF-A0A7C2WJI4-F1
#
_entry.id   AF-A0A7C2WJI4-F1
#
_cell.length_a   1.000
_cell.length_b   1.000
_cell.length_c   1.000
_cell.angle_alpha   90.00
_cell.angle_beta   90.00
_cell.angle_gamma   90.00
#
_symmetry.space_group_name_H-M   'P 1'
#
loop_
_entity.id
_entity.type
_entity.pdbx_description
1 polymer ?
#
loop_
_entity_poly.entity_id
_entity_poly.type
_entity_poly.pdbx_seq_one_letter_code
_entity_poly.pdbx_strand_id
1 'polypeptide(L)'
;MTTLLEYVRESGVRMAPWRVVADLREAERAAQDLGAPMWVRSTGNEHGFCMRVDHAGDLPLAYAKARQRGGAADALLLLQQAADGAVCRVVGFQFDLTYVPIDAMEESYLEGFYRVPMMLAAPSGLDAGAYAETMEAARKATRTLPPAAGLLEMAFALDTRGPMLLEAYRRDATDPFHTRLLRLALGVDLEAEAARVAAGKPPIAAPMRDMAAVIRWITPSAGVVKAIEGADAARAMPGVEEVTINIRPGDVIRHLTDTAARDRIGWVITVGPTRDIAHACARDAVAAVRIVTQSVT
;
A
#
# COMPACT_ATOMS: atom_id res chain seq x y z
N MET A 1 -7.16 3.96 21.96
CA MET A 1 -5.94 3.62 21.20
C MET A 1 -5.59 4.84 20.38
N THR A 2 -4.50 5.52 20.71
CA THR A 2 -4.05 6.72 19.98
C THR A 2 -3.40 6.28 18.69
N THR A 3 -3.97 6.68 17.54
CA THR A 3 -3.36 6.38 16.24
C THR A 3 -2.07 7.20 16.05
N LEU A 4 -1.12 6.75 15.23
CA LEU A 4 0.05 7.58 14.90
C LEU A 4 -0.37 8.90 14.24
N LEU A 5 -1.52 8.91 13.55
CA LEU A 5 -2.12 10.12 12.99
C LEU A 5 -2.46 11.17 14.06
N GLU A 6 -2.75 10.78 15.31
CA GLU A 6 -2.97 11.72 16.41
C GLU A 6 -1.67 12.41 16.83
N TYR A 7 -0.57 11.66 16.96
CA TYR A 7 0.74 12.22 17.31
C TYR A 7 1.25 13.18 16.23
N VAL A 8 1.15 12.79 14.96
CA VAL A 8 1.66 13.60 13.85
C VAL A 8 0.79 14.82 13.52
N ARG A 9 -0.40 14.94 14.10
CA ARG A 9 -1.28 16.11 13.89
C ARG A 9 -0.61 17.42 14.27
N GLU A 10 0.22 17.40 15.31
CA GLU A 10 0.94 18.58 15.81
C GLU A 10 2.23 18.87 15.02
N SER A 11 2.63 17.98 14.09
CA SER A 11 3.85 18.16 13.31
C SER A 11 3.76 19.33 12.32
N GLY A 12 2.56 19.76 11.96
CA GLY A 12 2.32 20.76 10.91
C GLY A 12 2.57 20.23 9.49
N VAL A 13 2.59 18.90 9.31
CA VAL A 13 2.49 18.26 8.00
C VAL A 13 1.04 18.30 7.54
N ARG A 14 0.80 18.53 6.24
CA ARG A 14 -0.55 18.51 5.69
C ARG A 14 -1.11 17.09 5.76
N MET A 15 -2.34 16.94 6.24
CA MET A 15 -3.00 15.65 6.40
C MET A 15 -4.38 15.66 5.76
N ALA A 16 -4.80 14.52 5.21
CA ALA A 16 -6.19 14.35 4.81
C ALA A 16 -7.09 14.36 6.07
N PRO A 17 -8.15 15.17 6.13
CA PRO A 17 -9.08 15.16 7.26
C PRO A 17 -9.60 13.76 7.56
N TRP A 18 -9.58 13.37 8.84
CA TRP A 18 -10.01 12.04 9.26
C TRP A 18 -10.78 12.08 10.59
N ARG A 19 -11.56 11.02 10.85
CA ARG A 19 -12.27 10.77 12.11
C ARG A 19 -12.22 9.29 12.43
N VAL A 20 -11.99 8.97 13.70
CA VAL A 20 -12.17 7.61 14.22
C VAL A 20 -13.59 7.51 14.80
N VAL A 21 -14.29 6.43 14.48
CA VAL A 21 -15.70 6.22 14.82
C VAL A 21 -15.90 4.81 15.39
N ALA A 22 -16.75 4.69 16.40
CA ALA A 22 -17.06 3.43 17.07
C ALA A 22 -18.37 2.79 16.56
N ASP A 23 -19.31 3.61 16.09
CA ASP A 23 -20.61 3.17 15.59
C ASP A 23 -21.05 3.90 14.31
N LEU A 24 -22.12 3.41 13.69
CA LEU A 24 -22.65 3.99 12.45
C LEU A 24 -23.18 5.42 12.65
N ARG A 25 -23.73 5.75 13.83
CA ARG A 25 -24.25 7.10 14.09
C ARG A 25 -23.12 8.12 14.18
N GLU A 26 -22.01 7.74 14.82
CA GLU A 26 -20.78 8.52 14.80
C GLU A 26 -20.21 8.67 13.39
N ALA A 27 -20.23 7.60 12.59
CA ALA A 27 -19.82 7.64 11.18
C ALA A 27 -20.66 8.63 10.37
N GLU A 28 -21.99 8.62 10.53
CA GLU A 28 -22.91 9.53 9.83
C GLU A 28 -22.65 11.00 10.20
N ARG A 29 -22.44 11.30 11.49
CA ARG A 29 -22.06 12.65 11.92
C ARG A 29 -20.71 13.08 11.36
N ALA A 30 -19.70 12.21 11.47
CA ALA A 30 -18.37 12.48 10.93
C ALA A 30 -18.37 12.69 9.41
N ALA A 31 -19.21 11.96 8.69
CA ALA A 31 -19.36 12.09 7.24
C ALA A 31 -19.94 13.43 6.81
N GLN A 32 -20.84 14.03 7.61
CA GLN A 32 -21.37 15.38 7.37
C GLN A 32 -20.26 16.44 7.43
N ASP A 33 -19.32 16.28 8.37
CA ASP A 33 -18.19 17.21 8.53
C ASP A 33 -17.09 17.00 7.47
N LEU A 34 -16.77 15.74 7.15
CA LEU A 34 -15.69 15.39 6.21
C LEU A 34 -16.08 15.64 4.74
N GLY A 35 -17.35 15.42 4.40
CA GLY A 35 -17.83 15.45 3.03
C GLY A 35 -17.35 14.27 2.17
N ALA A 36 -18.11 13.96 1.13
CA ALA A 36 -17.73 12.97 0.12
C ALA A 36 -16.86 13.63 -0.98
N PRO A 37 -15.98 12.86 -1.67
CA PRO A 37 -15.70 11.45 -1.45
C PRO A 37 -14.85 11.18 -0.20
N MET A 38 -15.10 10.05 0.47
CA MET A 38 -14.35 9.61 1.65
C MET A 38 -14.03 8.12 1.61
N TRP A 39 -13.03 7.70 2.38
CA TRP A 39 -12.64 6.33 2.60
C TRP A 39 -13.12 5.85 3.98
N VAL A 40 -13.73 4.68 4.04
CA VAL A 40 -14.05 3.96 5.27
C VAL A 40 -13.07 2.80 5.41
N ARG A 41 -12.29 2.81 6.49
CA ARG A 41 -11.20 1.86 6.74
C ARG A 41 -11.38 1.11 8.05
N SER A 42 -11.08 -0.19 8.05
CA SER A 42 -10.88 -0.94 9.29
C SER A 42 -9.59 -0.48 9.98
N THR A 43 -9.65 -0.18 11.29
CA THR A 43 -8.42 0.07 12.07
C THR A 43 -7.77 -1.26 12.48
N GLY A 44 -6.46 -1.25 12.74
CA GLY A 44 -5.73 -2.43 13.25
C GLY A 44 -5.19 -3.40 12.19
N ASN A 45 -5.42 -3.16 10.90
CA ASN A 45 -4.75 -3.89 9.80
C ASN A 45 -4.37 -2.90 8.69
N GLU A 46 -3.08 -2.77 8.41
CA GLU A 46 -2.48 -1.83 7.45
C GLU A 46 -2.86 -2.11 5.99
N HIS A 47 -3.23 -3.35 5.69
CA HIS A 47 -3.83 -3.77 4.42
C HIS A 47 -5.28 -4.19 4.59
N GLY A 48 -5.93 -3.65 5.63
CA GLY A 48 -7.31 -3.91 5.96
C GLY A 48 -8.27 -3.43 4.88
N PHE A 49 -9.54 -3.72 5.10
CA PHE A 49 -10.60 -3.28 4.21
C PHE A 49 -10.64 -1.75 4.13
N CYS A 50 -10.65 -1.21 2.91
CA CYS A 50 -10.81 0.21 2.65
C CYS A 50 -11.77 0.39 1.47
N MET A 51 -12.91 1.02 1.73
CA MET A 51 -13.95 1.26 0.73
C MET A 51 -14.24 2.75 0.56
N ARG A 52 -14.35 3.20 -0.68
CA ARG A 52 -14.73 4.55 -1.07
C ARG A 52 -16.24 4.75 -0.94
N VAL A 53 -16.62 5.93 -0.48
CA VAL A 53 -18.00 6.41 -0.37
C VAL A 53 -18.08 7.73 -1.13
N ASP A 54 -18.64 7.70 -2.34
CA ASP A 54 -18.85 8.89 -3.18
C ASP A 54 -20.17 9.60 -2.84
N HIS A 55 -21.14 8.88 -2.28
CA HIS A 55 -22.40 9.43 -1.82
C HIS A 55 -22.66 9.03 -0.36
N ALA A 56 -23.08 9.97 0.48
CA ALA A 56 -23.33 9.72 1.91
C ALA A 56 -24.34 8.58 2.18
N GLY A 57 -25.27 8.34 1.24
CA GLY A 57 -26.22 7.22 1.32
C GLY A 57 -25.58 5.83 1.26
N ASP A 58 -24.35 5.71 0.75
CA ASP A 58 -23.61 4.44 0.68
C ASP A 58 -22.80 4.15 1.96
N LEU A 59 -22.74 5.11 2.89
CA LEU A 59 -21.96 4.97 4.13
C LEU A 59 -22.37 3.76 4.97
N PRO A 60 -23.67 3.44 5.19
CA PRO A 60 -24.05 2.26 5.96
C PRO A 60 -23.51 0.95 5.37
N LEU A 61 -23.44 0.83 4.04
CA LEU A 61 -22.89 -0.34 3.35
C LEU A 61 -21.38 -0.44 3.55
N ALA A 62 -20.65 0.66 3.33
CA ALA A 62 -19.20 0.70 3.52
C ALA A 62 -18.83 0.42 4.99
N TYR A 63 -19.58 0.99 5.94
CA TYR A 63 -19.43 0.76 7.37
C TYR A 63 -19.63 -0.72 7.73
N ALA A 64 -20.76 -1.32 7.30
CA ALA A 64 -21.05 -2.71 7.58
C ALA A 64 -19.97 -3.67 7.03
N LYS A 65 -19.50 -3.43 5.79
CA LYS A 65 -18.42 -4.23 5.19
C LYS A 65 -17.09 -4.05 5.93
N ALA A 66 -16.73 -2.82 6.31
CA ALA A 66 -15.52 -2.56 7.08
C ALA A 66 -15.55 -3.21 8.46
N ARG A 67 -16.69 -3.19 9.14
CA ARG A 67 -16.89 -3.86 10.43
C ARG A 67 -16.76 -5.37 10.31
N GLN A 68 -17.36 -5.97 9.28
CA GLN A 68 -17.25 -7.42 9.05
C GLN A 68 -15.80 -7.87 8.86
N ARG A 69 -14.93 -7.01 8.34
CA ARG A 69 -13.51 -7.31 8.10
C ARG A 69 -12.56 -6.77 9.15
N GLY A 70 -13.03 -5.95 10.09
CA GLY A 70 -12.25 -5.37 11.18
C GLY A 70 -11.81 -6.38 12.26
N GLY A 71 -12.15 -7.66 12.11
CA GLY A 71 -11.79 -8.75 13.02
C GLY A 71 -12.57 -8.71 14.32
N ALA A 72 -12.33 -7.70 15.15
CA ALA A 72 -12.97 -7.55 16.46
C ALA A 72 -14.34 -6.88 16.34
N ALA A 73 -15.30 -7.37 17.12
CA ALA A 73 -16.67 -6.87 17.16
C ALA A 73 -16.79 -5.44 17.71
N ASP A 74 -15.72 -4.84 18.21
CA ASP A 74 -15.61 -3.48 18.75
C ASP A 74 -14.49 -2.67 18.08
N ALA A 75 -13.88 -3.20 17.00
CA ALA A 75 -12.85 -2.50 16.24
C ALA A 75 -13.35 -1.15 15.71
N LEU A 76 -12.67 -0.07 16.10
CA LEU A 76 -12.94 1.26 15.61
C LEU A 76 -12.72 1.31 14.09
N LEU A 77 -13.43 2.21 13.41
CA LEU A 77 -13.21 2.50 12.00
C LEU A 77 -12.64 3.89 11.83
N LEU A 78 -11.94 4.10 10.72
CA LEU A 78 -11.40 5.39 10.32
C LEU A 78 -12.10 5.86 9.06
N LEU A 79 -12.75 7.02 9.14
CA LEU A 79 -13.23 7.78 7.99
C LEU A 79 -12.16 8.81 7.62
N GLN A 80 -11.80 8.89 6.36
CA GLN A 80 -10.83 9.88 5.87
C GLN A 80 -11.30 10.46 4.55
N GLN A 81 -11.28 11.79 4.42
CA GLN A 81 -11.58 12.47 3.16
C GLN A 81 -10.64 11.95 2.07
N ALA A 82 -11.18 11.67 0.89
CA ALA A 82 -10.34 11.20 -0.20
C ALA A 82 -9.38 12.30 -0.65
N ALA A 83 -8.16 11.89 -0.93
CA ALA A 83 -7.11 12.74 -1.46
C ALA A 83 -6.95 12.46 -2.95
N ASP A 84 -6.80 13.52 -3.74
CA ASP A 84 -6.41 13.42 -5.14
C ASP A 84 -4.88 13.35 -5.27
N GLY A 85 -4.42 12.80 -6.39
CA GLY A 85 -3.01 12.81 -6.76
C GLY A 85 -2.32 11.45 -6.71
N ALA A 86 -1.04 11.44 -7.08
CA ALA A 86 -0.20 10.25 -7.05
C ALA A 86 0.03 9.80 -5.60
N VAL A 87 0.01 8.50 -5.35
CA VAL A 87 0.22 7.95 -4.02
C VAL A 87 1.57 7.26 -3.95
N CYS A 88 2.33 7.57 -2.90
CA CYS A 88 3.56 6.86 -2.57
C CYS A 88 3.59 6.43 -1.11
N ARG A 89 4.37 5.40 -0.82
CA ARG A 89 4.66 4.92 0.52
C ARG A 89 6.12 5.15 0.84
N VAL A 90 6.37 5.95 1.86
CA VAL A 90 7.71 6.13 2.43
C VAL A 90 7.95 5.00 3.41
N VAL A 91 9.03 4.26 3.17
CA VAL A 91 9.52 3.19 4.07
C VAL A 91 10.75 3.74 4.80
N GLY A 92 10.79 3.61 6.12
CA GLY A 92 11.90 4.12 6.92
C GLY A 92 11.99 3.51 8.30
N PHE A 93 13.08 3.77 9.01
CA PHE A 93 13.27 3.29 10.37
C PHE A 93 13.32 4.45 11.35
N GLN A 94 12.59 4.32 12.46
CA GLN A 94 12.80 5.17 13.62
C GLN A 94 13.76 4.48 14.59
N PHE A 95 14.69 5.25 15.11
CA PHE A 95 15.58 4.86 16.19
C PHE A 95 15.67 6.01 17.19
N ASP A 96 15.11 5.80 18.39
CA ASP A 96 14.85 6.83 19.39
C ASP A 96 14.01 7.98 18.80
N LEU A 97 14.51 9.21 18.79
CA LEU A 97 13.86 10.38 18.20
C LEU A 97 14.23 10.62 16.73
N THR A 98 15.13 9.81 16.18
CA THR A 98 15.62 9.98 14.80
C THR A 98 14.86 9.09 13.85
N TYR A 99 14.42 9.66 12.72
CA TYR A 99 13.84 8.91 11.61
C TYR A 99 14.74 8.96 10.38
N VAL A 100 15.03 7.78 9.84
CA VAL A 100 15.81 7.60 8.62
C VAL A 100 14.90 6.99 7.55
N PRO A 101 14.39 7.81 6.60
CA PRO A 101 13.68 7.26 5.46
C PRO A 101 14.65 6.51 4.54
N ILE A 102 14.20 5.38 4.02
CA ILE A 102 14.94 4.56 3.04
C ILE A 102 14.59 5.00 1.63
N ASP A 103 13.30 4.97 1.28
CA ASP A 103 12.82 5.35 -0.05
C ASP A 103 11.32 5.66 -0.04
N ALA A 104 10.83 6.33 -1.10
CA ALA A 104 9.41 6.37 -1.46
C ALA A 104 9.14 5.37 -2.59
N MET A 105 8.18 4.48 -2.34
CA MET A 105 7.67 3.52 -3.31
C MET A 105 6.37 4.03 -3.91
N GLU A 106 6.17 3.84 -5.21
CA GLU A 106 4.89 4.16 -5.86
C GLU A 106 3.86 3.06 -5.59
N GLU A 107 2.60 3.45 -5.41
CA GLU A 107 1.48 2.51 -5.32
C GLU A 107 0.37 2.91 -6.31
N SER A 108 -0.17 1.92 -7.03
CA SER A 108 -1.45 2.08 -7.73
C SER A 108 -2.47 1.10 -7.18
N TYR A 109 -3.75 1.44 -7.32
CA TYR A 109 -4.86 0.69 -6.72
C TYR A 109 -5.82 0.17 -7.78
N LEU A 110 -6.62 -0.82 -7.38
CA LEU A 110 -7.75 -1.33 -8.14
C LEU A 110 -8.72 -0.19 -8.43
N GLU A 111 -9.19 -0.10 -9.68
CA GLU A 111 -10.23 0.85 -10.05
C GLU A 111 -11.55 0.54 -9.33
N GLY A 112 -12.27 1.58 -8.93
CA GLY A 112 -13.58 1.47 -8.28
C GLY A 112 -13.54 1.73 -6.78
N PHE A 113 -14.35 0.99 -6.03
CA PHE A 113 -14.66 1.32 -4.63
C PHE A 113 -13.67 0.77 -3.61
N TYR A 114 -12.81 -0.18 -3.96
CA TYR A 114 -11.92 -0.83 -2.99
C TYR A 114 -10.48 -0.36 -3.18
N ARG A 115 -9.84 0.11 -2.11
CA ARG A 115 -8.43 0.50 -2.14
C ARG A 115 -7.52 -0.72 -1.96
N VAL A 116 -7.44 -1.53 -3.00
CA VAL A 116 -6.55 -2.72 -3.06
C VAL A 116 -5.34 -2.37 -3.92
N PRO A 117 -4.10 -2.36 -3.41
CA PRO A 117 -2.92 -2.09 -4.23
C PRO A 117 -2.78 -3.13 -5.34
N MET A 118 -2.55 -2.70 -6.58
CA MET A 118 -2.44 -3.56 -7.76
C MET A 118 -1.08 -3.47 -8.46
N MET A 119 -0.26 -2.51 -8.05
CA MET A 119 1.16 -2.45 -8.39
C MET A 119 1.90 -1.66 -7.31
N LEU A 120 3.13 -2.09 -7.01
CA LEU A 120 4.10 -1.30 -6.27
C LEU A 120 5.37 -1.16 -7.13
N ALA A 121 6.05 -0.02 -7.04
CA ALA A 121 7.33 0.20 -7.71
C ALA A 121 8.34 0.90 -6.81
N ALA A 122 9.60 0.48 -6.92
CA ALA A 122 10.74 1.13 -6.29
C ALA A 122 11.81 1.42 -7.36
N PRO A 123 12.37 2.64 -7.43
CA PRO A 123 11.92 3.84 -6.70
C PRO A 123 10.55 4.34 -7.23
N SER A 124 9.95 5.28 -6.51
CA SER A 124 8.71 5.95 -6.97
C SER A 124 8.89 6.72 -8.28
N GLY A 125 7.77 6.99 -8.96
CA GLY A 125 7.72 7.85 -10.14
C GLY A 125 7.77 9.36 -9.88
N LEU A 126 8.11 9.80 -8.67
CA LEU A 126 8.15 11.21 -8.30
C LEU A 126 9.34 11.92 -8.97
N ASP A 127 9.16 13.19 -9.34
CA ASP A 127 10.30 14.04 -9.69
C ASP A 127 11.16 14.35 -8.45
N ALA A 128 12.39 14.82 -8.68
CA ALA A 128 13.35 15.05 -7.61
C ALA A 128 12.86 16.06 -6.55
N GLY A 129 12.05 17.05 -6.95
CA GLY A 129 11.49 18.04 -6.03
C GLY A 129 10.42 17.43 -5.15
N ALA A 130 9.41 16.80 -5.77
CA ALA A 130 8.33 16.12 -5.07
C ALA A 130 8.84 14.99 -4.15
N TYR A 131 9.88 14.26 -4.59
CA TYR A 131 10.55 13.25 -3.77
C TYR A 131 11.20 13.88 -2.53
N ALA A 132 12.00 14.94 -2.70
CA ALA A 132 12.66 15.62 -1.59
C ALA A 132 11.65 16.21 -0.59
N GLU A 133 10.58 16.85 -1.07
CA GLU A 133 9.50 17.37 -0.24
C GLU A 133 8.79 16.27 0.54
N THR A 134 8.53 15.12 -0.09
CA THR A 134 7.90 13.96 0.56
C THR A 134 8.77 13.38 1.65
N MET A 135 10.08 13.24 1.39
CA MET A 135 11.05 12.77 2.39
C MET A 135 11.15 13.73 3.58
N GLU A 136 11.12 15.05 3.35
CA GLU A 136 11.12 16.03 4.45
C GLU A 136 9.80 16.04 5.21
N ALA A 137 8.66 15.90 4.52
CA ALA A 137 7.36 15.76 5.17
C ALA A 137 7.31 14.52 6.08
N ALA A 138 7.88 13.40 5.63
CA ALA A 138 8.04 12.19 6.44
C ALA A 138 8.89 12.45 7.70
N ARG A 139 10.08 13.08 7.56
CA ARG A 139 10.91 13.45 8.72
C ARG A 139 10.22 14.43 9.66
N LYS A 140 9.48 15.41 9.12
CA LYS A 140 8.74 16.38 9.92
C LYS A 140 7.62 15.72 10.70
N ALA A 141 6.88 14.79 10.09
CA ALA A 141 5.82 14.03 10.75
C ALA A 141 6.37 13.26 11.96
N THR A 142 7.57 12.68 11.86
CA THR A 142 8.14 11.88 12.95
C THR A 142 8.65 12.70 14.15
N ARG A 143 8.82 14.03 14.04
CA ARG A 143 9.35 14.88 15.13
C ARG A 143 8.43 14.92 16.36
N THR A 144 7.14 14.62 16.20
CA THR A 144 6.17 14.58 17.31
C THR A 144 5.86 13.16 17.77
N LEU A 145 6.47 12.14 17.16
CA LEU A 145 6.32 10.76 17.61
C LEU A 145 7.14 10.52 18.88
N PRO A 146 6.65 9.69 19.82
CA PRO A 146 7.45 9.28 20.95
C PRO A 146 8.69 8.48 20.51
N PRO A 147 9.75 8.46 21.33
CA PRO A 147 10.90 7.57 21.16
C PRO A 147 10.49 6.13 20.85
N ALA A 148 11.10 5.53 19.83
CA ALA A 148 10.85 4.15 19.46
C ALA A 148 12.00 3.58 18.63
N ALA A 149 12.03 2.25 18.50
CA ALA A 149 12.93 1.54 17.60
C ALA A 149 12.09 0.61 16.72
N GLY A 150 12.07 0.86 15.42
CA GLY A 150 11.38 -0.03 14.48
C GLY A 150 11.09 0.57 13.12
N LEU A 151 10.50 -0.27 12.27
CA LEU A 151 10.03 0.10 10.93
C LEU A 151 8.81 1.04 11.06
N LEU A 152 8.85 2.13 10.30
CA LEU A 152 7.77 3.11 10.20
C LEU A 152 7.50 3.38 8.72
N GLU A 153 6.26 3.11 8.31
CA GLU A 153 5.77 3.38 6.96
C GLU A 153 4.75 4.51 6.98
N MET A 154 4.80 5.37 5.96
CA MET A 154 3.86 6.48 5.80
C MET A 154 3.39 6.56 4.35
N ALA A 155 2.07 6.65 4.14
CA ALA A 155 1.50 6.86 2.81
C ALA A 155 1.19 8.34 2.60
N PHE A 156 1.58 8.88 1.44
CA PHE A 156 1.32 10.25 1.04
C PHE A 156 0.55 10.28 -0.29
N ALA A 157 -0.40 11.20 -0.41
CA ALA A 157 -0.93 11.66 -1.70
C ALA A 157 -0.26 12.97 -2.08
N LEU A 158 0.09 13.11 -3.34
CA LEU A 158 0.79 14.27 -3.86
C LEU A 158 -0.09 15.01 -4.86
N ASP A 159 -0.48 16.23 -4.49
CA ASP A 159 -1.22 17.16 -5.35
C ASP A 159 -0.34 18.40 -5.66
N THR A 160 -0.91 19.40 -6.34
CA THR A 160 -0.19 20.64 -6.70
C THR A 160 0.27 21.49 -5.50
N ARG A 161 -0.12 21.14 -4.27
CA ARG A 161 0.30 21.80 -3.02
C ARG A 161 1.36 20.99 -2.27
N GLY A 162 1.88 19.90 -2.85
CA GLY A 162 2.94 19.06 -2.28
C GLY A 162 2.42 17.76 -1.64
N PRO A 163 3.16 17.14 -0.71
CA PRO A 163 2.75 15.90 -0.07
C PRO A 163 1.65 16.12 1.00
N MET A 164 0.72 15.17 1.08
CA MET A 164 -0.31 15.09 2.11
C MET A 164 -0.29 13.71 2.75
N LEU A 165 -0.04 13.66 4.06
CA LEU A 165 -0.01 12.43 4.82
C LEU A 165 -1.41 11.82 4.90
N LEU A 166 -1.53 10.57 4.48
CA LEU A 166 -2.76 9.77 4.52
C LEU A 166 -2.73 8.79 5.69
N GLU A 167 -1.60 8.10 5.86
CA GLU A 167 -1.47 6.97 6.77
C GLU A 167 -0.07 6.96 7.38
N ALA A 168 0.05 6.51 8.62
CA ALA A 168 1.31 6.27 9.30
C ALA A 168 1.17 5.03 10.18
N TYR A 169 2.10 4.08 10.04
CA TYR A 169 2.08 2.80 10.74
C TYR A 169 3.47 2.40 11.23
N ARG A 170 3.54 1.90 12.46
CA ARG A 170 4.70 1.16 12.96
C ARG A 170 4.48 -0.30 12.66
N ARG A 171 5.47 -0.94 12.05
CA ARG A 171 5.37 -2.35 11.70
C ARG A 171 6.22 -3.20 12.63
N ASP A 172 5.63 -4.30 13.09
CA ASP A 172 6.34 -5.32 13.87
C ASP A 172 7.25 -6.18 12.99
N ALA A 173 6.97 -6.26 11.69
CA ALA A 173 7.75 -6.99 10.69
C ALA A 173 7.79 -6.23 9.36
N THR A 174 8.83 -6.47 8.58
CA THR A 174 8.94 -5.91 7.22
C THR A 174 7.91 -6.54 6.28
N ASP A 175 7.33 -5.74 5.40
CA ASP A 175 6.50 -6.28 4.32
C ASP A 175 7.39 -7.04 3.30
N PRO A 176 7.06 -8.30 2.95
CA PRO A 176 7.91 -9.12 2.08
C PRO A 176 8.04 -8.54 0.66
N PHE A 177 7.01 -7.86 0.14
CA PHE A 177 7.06 -7.23 -1.16
C PHE A 177 7.88 -5.94 -1.12
N HIS A 178 7.74 -5.11 -0.08
CA HIS A 178 8.61 -3.94 0.10
C HIS A 178 10.09 -4.35 0.22
N THR A 179 10.39 -5.35 1.06
CA THR A 179 11.74 -5.90 1.19
C THR A 179 12.27 -6.39 -0.15
N ARG A 180 11.48 -7.15 -0.90
CA ARG A 180 11.89 -7.70 -2.20
C ARG A 180 12.18 -6.60 -3.22
N LEU A 181 11.32 -5.60 -3.33
CA LEU A 181 11.48 -4.52 -4.31
C LEU A 181 12.67 -3.61 -3.97
N LEU A 182 12.82 -3.20 -2.71
CA LEU A 182 13.95 -2.35 -2.30
C LEU A 182 15.29 -3.09 -2.41
N ARG A 183 15.31 -4.41 -2.21
CA ARG A 183 16.51 -5.22 -2.45
C ARG A 183 16.86 -5.27 -3.95
N LEU A 184 15.89 -5.46 -4.82
CA LEU A 184 16.12 -5.52 -6.28
C LEU A 184 16.51 -4.15 -6.87
N ALA A 185 15.79 -3.11 -6.48
CA ALA A 185 15.96 -1.75 -7.01
C ALA A 185 17.20 -1.05 -6.42
N LEU A 186 17.32 -1.05 -5.09
CA LEU A 186 18.31 -0.26 -4.36
C LEU A 186 19.41 -1.10 -3.71
N GLY A 187 19.27 -2.42 -3.67
CA GLY A 187 20.20 -3.29 -2.93
C GLY A 187 20.02 -3.21 -1.41
N VAL A 188 18.96 -2.59 -0.91
CA VAL A 188 18.72 -2.43 0.54
C VAL A 188 18.04 -3.66 1.12
N ASP A 189 18.56 -4.17 2.23
CA ASP A 189 18.00 -5.31 2.96
C ASP A 189 17.22 -4.83 4.21
N LEU A 190 15.90 -4.68 4.08
CA LEU A 190 15.05 -4.20 5.18
C LEU A 190 15.07 -5.15 6.39
N GLU A 191 15.20 -6.45 6.19
CA GLU A 191 15.22 -7.42 7.31
C GLU A 191 16.49 -7.26 8.15
N ALA A 192 17.63 -7.04 7.49
CA ALA A 192 18.89 -6.76 8.15
C ALA A 192 18.85 -5.43 8.93
N GLU A 193 18.24 -4.39 8.36
CA GLU A 193 18.03 -3.11 9.06
C GLU A 193 17.06 -3.23 10.24
N ALA A 194 15.97 -3.99 10.09
CA ALA A 194 15.04 -4.26 11.18
C ALA A 194 15.73 -5.00 12.34
N ALA A 195 16.52 -6.04 12.04
CA ALA A 195 17.31 -6.77 13.03
C ALA A 195 18.34 -5.85 13.72
N ARG A 196 18.97 -4.95 12.97
CA ARG A 196 19.93 -3.97 13.49
C ARG A 196 19.26 -3.00 14.47
N VAL A 197 18.12 -2.44 14.10
CA VAL A 197 17.32 -1.53 14.94
C VAL A 197 16.83 -2.23 16.20
N ALA A 198 16.34 -3.46 16.09
CA ALA A 198 15.93 -4.30 17.22
C ALA A 198 17.11 -4.59 18.17
N ALA A 199 18.34 -4.68 17.66
CA ALA A 199 19.56 -4.85 18.44
C ALA A 199 20.09 -3.54 19.06
N GLY A 200 19.31 -2.45 19.04
CA GLY A 200 19.71 -1.17 19.65
C GLY A 200 20.74 -0.38 18.84
N LYS A 201 20.81 -0.61 17.51
CA LYS A 201 21.74 0.11 16.63
C LYS A 201 20.95 0.95 15.62
N PRO A 202 21.40 2.18 15.28
CA PRO A 202 20.72 3.00 14.30
C PRO A 202 20.79 2.37 12.89
N PRO A 203 19.77 2.57 12.04
CA PRO A 203 19.78 2.07 10.67
C PRO A 203 20.93 2.72 9.87
N ILE A 204 21.50 1.99 8.92
CA ILE A 204 22.62 2.44 8.06
C ILE A 204 22.37 2.17 6.57
N ALA A 205 21.17 1.75 6.20
CA ALA A 205 20.84 1.46 4.82
C ALA A 205 21.11 2.66 3.90
N ALA A 206 21.81 2.36 2.81
CA ALA A 206 22.08 3.26 1.72
C ALA A 206 21.90 2.49 0.41
N PRO A 207 21.38 3.13 -0.67
CA PRO A 207 21.29 2.50 -1.97
C PRO A 207 22.67 2.04 -2.48
N MET A 208 22.76 0.78 -2.87
CA MET A 208 23.93 0.16 -3.52
C MET A 208 23.68 -0.17 -4.99
N ARG A 209 22.45 0.04 -5.46
CA ARG A 209 22.01 -0.20 -6.84
C ARG A 209 21.19 1.00 -7.30
N ASP A 210 21.22 1.20 -8.61
CA ASP A 210 20.39 2.16 -9.32
C ASP A 210 19.60 1.41 -10.39
N MET A 211 18.55 0.73 -9.96
CA MET A 211 17.66 -0.08 -10.77
C MET A 211 16.22 0.22 -10.37
N ALA A 212 15.26 -0.18 -11.20
CA ALA A 212 13.86 -0.19 -10.85
C ALA A 212 13.35 -1.62 -10.68
N ALA A 213 12.45 -1.82 -9.72
CA ALA A 213 11.72 -3.06 -9.51
C ALA A 213 10.22 -2.76 -9.40
N VAL A 214 9.40 -3.60 -10.03
CA VAL A 214 7.95 -3.46 -10.05
C VAL A 214 7.33 -4.81 -9.70
N ILE A 215 6.36 -4.81 -8.79
CA ILE A 215 5.43 -5.92 -8.62
C ILE A 215 4.08 -5.52 -9.20
N ARG A 216 3.45 -6.39 -9.98
CA ARG A 216 2.09 -6.20 -10.48
C ARG A 216 1.28 -7.47 -10.27
N TRP A 217 0.10 -7.34 -9.67
CA TRP A 217 -0.78 -8.47 -9.43
C TRP A 217 -1.62 -8.79 -10.67
N ILE A 218 -1.92 -10.08 -10.85
CA ILE A 218 -2.72 -10.58 -11.97
C ILE A 218 -4.20 -10.40 -11.63
N THR A 219 -4.98 -9.84 -12.57
CA THR A 219 -6.40 -9.48 -12.38
C THR A 219 -7.33 -10.23 -13.33
N PRO A 220 -7.64 -11.50 -13.05
CA PRO A 220 -8.62 -12.26 -13.82
C PRO A 220 -10.05 -11.82 -13.51
N SER A 221 -10.97 -12.12 -14.43
CA SER A 221 -12.41 -11.99 -14.18
C SER A 221 -12.87 -12.98 -13.10
N ALA A 222 -13.85 -12.57 -12.28
CA ALA A 222 -14.45 -13.47 -11.29
C ALA A 222 -15.14 -14.68 -11.96
N GLY A 223 -15.08 -15.85 -11.32
CA GLY A 223 -15.61 -17.10 -11.84
C GLY A 223 -14.81 -18.32 -11.39
N VAL A 224 -15.17 -19.50 -11.92
CA VAL A 224 -14.42 -20.74 -11.74
C VAL A 224 -13.27 -20.77 -12.74
N VAL A 225 -12.03 -20.95 -12.26
CA VAL A 225 -10.85 -21.09 -13.11
C VAL A 225 -10.96 -22.34 -13.97
N LYS A 226 -10.79 -22.19 -15.28
CA LYS A 226 -10.81 -23.28 -16.26
C LYS A 226 -9.44 -23.62 -16.79
N ALA A 227 -8.64 -22.61 -17.08
CA ALA A 227 -7.30 -22.76 -17.59
C ALA A 227 -6.42 -21.59 -17.15
N ILE A 228 -5.13 -21.87 -17.04
CA ILE A 228 -4.07 -20.89 -16.79
C ILE A 228 -3.03 -21.12 -17.89
N GLU A 229 -2.77 -20.10 -18.68
CA GLU A 229 -1.94 -20.17 -19.89
C GLU A 229 -0.87 -19.07 -19.86
N GLY A 230 0.24 -19.29 -20.55
CA GLY A 230 1.28 -18.26 -20.77
C GLY A 230 2.19 -17.95 -19.58
N ALA A 231 2.02 -18.63 -18.43
CA ALA A 231 2.88 -18.46 -17.26
C ALA A 231 4.36 -18.70 -17.54
N ASP A 232 4.70 -19.77 -18.26
CA ASP A 232 6.11 -20.10 -18.57
C ASP A 232 6.71 -19.13 -19.60
N ALA A 233 5.90 -18.66 -20.55
CA ALA A 233 6.31 -17.62 -21.49
C ALA A 233 6.63 -16.31 -20.74
N ALA A 234 5.77 -15.93 -19.78
CA ALA A 234 6.01 -14.76 -18.93
C ALA A 234 7.29 -14.91 -18.09
N ARG A 235 7.54 -16.10 -17.50
CA ARG A 235 8.78 -16.38 -16.75
C ARG A 235 10.05 -16.26 -17.60
N ALA A 236 9.96 -16.57 -18.89
CA ALA A 236 11.09 -16.50 -19.81
C ALA A 236 11.36 -15.09 -20.36
N MET A 237 10.51 -14.10 -20.06
CA MET A 237 10.69 -12.74 -20.56
C MET A 237 11.89 -12.06 -19.90
N PRO A 238 12.75 -11.36 -20.68
CA PRO A 238 13.84 -10.58 -20.11
C PRO A 238 13.35 -9.53 -19.12
N GLY A 239 13.99 -9.47 -17.95
CA GLY A 239 13.62 -8.56 -16.86
C GLY A 239 12.51 -9.08 -15.94
N VAL A 240 11.94 -10.26 -16.19
CA VAL A 240 11.05 -10.92 -15.22
C VAL A 240 11.88 -11.67 -14.19
N GLU A 241 11.71 -11.31 -12.92
CA GLU A 241 12.35 -11.98 -11.78
C GLU A 241 11.48 -13.09 -11.20
N GLU A 242 10.16 -12.90 -11.21
CA GLU A 242 9.23 -13.82 -10.59
C GLU A 242 7.88 -13.79 -11.30
N VAL A 243 7.29 -14.97 -11.50
CA VAL A 243 5.86 -15.14 -11.83
C VAL A 243 5.27 -16.16 -10.89
N THR A 244 4.42 -15.68 -9.98
CA THR A 244 3.74 -16.49 -8.98
C THR A 244 2.28 -16.61 -9.35
N ILE A 245 1.78 -17.85 -9.38
CA ILE A 245 0.36 -18.17 -9.62
C ILE A 245 -0.07 -19.14 -8.52
N ASN A 246 -0.97 -18.67 -7.67
CA ASN A 246 -1.39 -19.38 -6.45
C ASN A 246 -2.73 -20.11 -6.59
N ILE A 247 -3.44 -19.85 -7.70
CA ILE A 247 -4.68 -20.54 -8.07
C ILE A 247 -4.43 -21.67 -9.07
N ARG A 248 -5.40 -22.58 -9.16
CA ARG A 248 -5.43 -23.71 -10.11
C ARG A 248 -6.81 -23.85 -10.76
N PRO A 249 -6.92 -24.59 -11.89
CA PRO A 249 -8.22 -24.95 -12.45
C PRO A 249 -9.13 -25.58 -11.40
N GLY A 250 -10.39 -25.13 -11.36
CA GLY A 250 -11.39 -25.50 -10.36
C GLY A 250 -11.53 -24.51 -9.20
N ASP A 251 -10.53 -23.65 -8.95
CA ASP A 251 -10.64 -22.63 -7.90
C ASP A 251 -11.68 -21.55 -8.26
N VAL A 252 -12.30 -20.96 -7.25
CA VAL A 252 -13.29 -19.89 -7.41
C VAL A 252 -12.66 -18.54 -7.11
N ILE A 253 -12.63 -17.67 -8.13
CA ILE A 253 -12.22 -16.28 -8.01
C ILE A 253 -13.45 -15.42 -7.74
N ARG A 254 -13.45 -14.71 -6.61
CA ARG A 254 -14.45 -13.69 -6.29
C ARG A 254 -13.95 -12.31 -6.70
N HIS A 255 -14.86 -11.32 -6.71
CA HIS A 255 -14.46 -9.93 -6.89
C HIS A 255 -13.38 -9.52 -5.88
N LEU A 256 -12.34 -8.86 -6.38
CA LEU A 256 -11.26 -8.35 -5.56
C LEU A 256 -11.76 -7.21 -4.70
N THR A 257 -11.61 -7.38 -3.39
CA THR A 257 -12.07 -6.41 -2.40
C THR A 257 -11.08 -6.21 -1.25
N ASP A 258 -10.01 -7.00 -1.20
CA ASP A 258 -8.91 -6.91 -0.23
C ASP A 258 -7.62 -7.50 -0.81
N THR A 259 -6.51 -7.28 -0.11
CA THR A 259 -5.18 -7.78 -0.49
C THR A 259 -5.05 -9.29 -0.39
N ALA A 260 -5.70 -9.94 0.57
CA ALA A 260 -5.67 -11.40 0.71
C ALA A 260 -6.31 -12.10 -0.50
N ALA A 261 -7.41 -11.58 -1.03
CA ALA A 261 -8.03 -12.08 -2.26
C ALA A 261 -7.12 -11.86 -3.48
N ARG A 262 -6.42 -10.71 -3.55
CA ARG A 262 -5.45 -10.40 -4.60
C ARG A 262 -4.24 -11.35 -4.56
N ASP A 263 -3.64 -11.55 -3.40
CA ASP A 263 -2.42 -12.36 -3.24
C ASP A 263 -2.67 -13.85 -3.49
N ARG A 264 -3.89 -14.33 -3.23
CA ARG A 264 -4.31 -15.69 -3.59
C ARG A 264 -4.31 -15.95 -5.10
N ILE A 265 -4.36 -14.92 -5.93
CA ILE A 265 -4.33 -15.09 -7.39
C ILE A 265 -2.89 -15.27 -7.86
N GLY A 266 -2.05 -14.28 -7.59
CA GLY A 266 -0.67 -14.25 -8.06
C GLY A 266 -0.22 -12.88 -8.56
N TRP A 267 1.06 -12.80 -8.90
CA TRP A 267 1.73 -11.57 -9.28
C TRP A 267 2.95 -11.86 -10.17
N VAL A 268 3.47 -10.79 -10.76
CA VAL A 268 4.75 -10.76 -11.46
C VAL A 268 5.65 -9.73 -10.79
N ILE A 269 6.92 -10.07 -10.59
CA ILE A 269 7.98 -9.12 -10.20
C ILE A 269 8.94 -8.97 -11.37
N THR A 270 9.25 -7.73 -11.74
CA THR A 270 10.16 -7.40 -12.82
C THR A 270 11.19 -6.36 -12.39
N VAL A 271 12.32 -6.34 -13.07
CA VAL A 271 13.40 -5.38 -12.89
C VAL A 271 13.82 -4.76 -14.21
N GLY A 272 14.37 -3.55 -14.13
CA GLY A 272 14.90 -2.85 -15.29
C GLY A 272 15.87 -1.76 -14.89
N PRO A 273 16.73 -1.29 -15.82
CA PRO A 273 17.66 -0.19 -15.55
C PRO A 273 16.95 1.15 -15.38
N THR A 274 15.68 1.25 -15.79
CA THR A 274 14.83 2.41 -15.53
C THR A 274 13.43 1.96 -15.12
N ARG A 275 12.71 2.86 -14.45
CA ARG A 275 11.32 2.64 -14.03
C ARG A 275 10.43 2.28 -15.21
N ASP A 276 10.55 3.02 -16.32
CA ASP A 276 9.74 2.79 -17.52
C ASP A 276 9.96 1.40 -18.13
N ILE A 277 11.21 0.91 -18.13
CA ILE A 277 11.53 -0.44 -18.62
C ILE A 277 10.94 -1.50 -17.69
N ALA A 278 11.08 -1.35 -16.37
CA ALA A 278 10.51 -2.28 -15.41
C ALA A 278 8.97 -2.32 -15.49
N HIS A 279 8.30 -1.16 -15.61
CA HIS A 279 6.84 -1.10 -15.78
C HIS A 279 6.38 -1.72 -17.09
N ALA A 280 7.07 -1.45 -18.20
CA ALA A 280 6.74 -2.05 -19.50
C ALA A 280 6.84 -3.58 -19.41
N CYS A 281 7.93 -4.09 -18.85
CA CYS A 281 8.12 -5.54 -18.62
C CYS A 281 7.00 -6.12 -17.73
N ALA A 282 6.67 -5.49 -16.60
CA ALA A 282 5.59 -5.94 -15.72
C ALA A 282 4.23 -6.00 -16.44
N ARG A 283 3.90 -4.97 -17.22
CA ARG A 283 2.65 -4.93 -18.01
C ARG A 283 2.62 -6.07 -19.02
N ASP A 284 3.69 -6.26 -19.77
CA ASP A 284 3.74 -7.24 -20.86
C ASP A 284 3.74 -8.67 -20.28
N ALA A 285 4.42 -8.91 -19.17
CA ALA A 285 4.44 -10.19 -18.47
C ALA A 285 3.08 -10.55 -17.85
N VAL A 286 2.38 -9.59 -17.23
CA VAL A 286 1.00 -9.81 -16.76
C VAL A 286 0.05 -10.09 -17.93
N ALA A 287 0.21 -9.37 -19.05
CA ALA A 287 -0.61 -9.59 -20.25
C ALA A 287 -0.37 -10.96 -20.91
N ALA A 288 0.83 -11.53 -20.76
CA ALA A 288 1.16 -12.87 -21.23
C ALA A 288 0.48 -13.98 -20.40
N VAL A 289 0.16 -13.72 -19.13
CA VAL A 289 -0.54 -14.70 -18.27
C VAL A 289 -2.05 -14.60 -18.47
N ARG A 290 -2.63 -15.60 -19.12
CA ARG A 290 -4.08 -15.67 -19.36
C ARG A 290 -4.74 -16.65 -18.41
N ILE A 291 -5.66 -16.15 -17.59
CA ILE A 291 -6.47 -16.95 -16.69
C ILE A 291 -7.91 -16.95 -17.21
N VAL A 292 -8.36 -18.12 -17.67
CA VAL A 292 -9.70 -18.30 -18.23
C VAL A 292 -10.65 -18.67 -17.11
N THR A 293 -11.71 -17.90 -16.92
CA THR A 293 -12.76 -18.18 -15.93
C THR A 293 -14.13 -18.37 -16.59
N GLN A 294 -14.97 -19.18 -15.95
CA GLN A 294 -16.38 -19.33 -16.30
C GLN A 294 -17.23 -18.76 -15.16
N SER A 295 -18.24 -17.95 -15.49
CA SER A 295 -19.18 -17.44 -14.50
C SER A 295 -19.80 -18.57 -13.68
N VAL A 296 -19.92 -18.34 -12.38
CA VAL A 296 -20.70 -19.22 -11.49
C VAL A 296 -22.15 -18.86 -11.72
N THR A 297 -22.90 -19.74 -12.38
CA THR A 297 -24.37 -19.65 -12.48
C THR A 297 -25.02 -19.94 -11.14
#